data_AF-A0A800BRV1-F1
#
_entry.id   AF-A0A800BRV1-F1
#
_cell.length_a   1.000
_cell.length_b   1.000
_cell.length_c   1.000
_cell.angle_alpha   90.00
_cell.angle_beta   90.00
_cell.angle_gamma   90.00
#
_symmetry.space_group_name_H-M   'P 1'
#
loop_
_entity.id
_entity.type
_entity.pdbx_description
1 polymer ?
#
loop_
_entity_poly.entity_id
_entity_poly.type
_entity_poly.pdbx_seq_one_letter_code
_entity_poly.pdbx_strand_id
1 'polypeptide(L)'
;MKSTWNKALVAALLMAMLTASVAQAAPPPPQGTVYIVRWGDTLYSIARRFGTTVTAIMQANGLTGAYIYAGQRLIIPPPSAGLYYTVRPGDTLYSIARRYGTTVWAIAQANGILNPAYIRVGQVLFIPTWPAWPPLPPTGFYYIVRWGDTLYSIARRYGTTVWAIAQANGIANPSLIRAGQRLFIPGAAPAPAPPPAPPPPAPTPPAPTPTPTPAPPPPAPLGFGYGIQVHMIDQDHERIINLVKDLGFNWVKHQVVWKDFERTKGEVDWGKLDSVVESCHAAGLNILLSVVKAPDWARPATADLSVDGPPAHPEDMANFVAAMAERYRGKVQAYEIWNEQNLHYEWGNEPLDASRYVQLLAACYQAIKAEDPNAIVVSGALTPCGDVPGKAIDDLKYLEQMYRAGLKRWCDAVGVHPSGYNVPPDADWRTWSGPTARFRGPSDNRHH
;
A
#
# COMPACT_ATOMS: atom_id res chain seq x y z
N MET A 1 70.73 8.50 69.63
CA MET A 1 70.38 9.89 70.00
C MET A 1 69.53 10.50 68.89
N LYS A 2 68.28 10.87 69.23
CA LYS A 2 67.46 12.03 68.78
C LYS A 2 67.73 12.56 67.35
N SER A 3 66.77 12.78 66.46
CA SER A 3 65.61 13.68 66.59
C SER A 3 64.88 13.65 65.22
N THR A 4 63.61 13.27 65.15
CA THR A 4 62.43 14.16 65.01
C THR A 4 62.19 14.83 63.63
N TRP A 5 61.08 14.40 62.98
CA TRP A 5 60.17 15.15 62.07
C TRP A 5 60.75 15.50 60.67
N ASN A 6 60.10 15.32 59.51
CA ASN A 6 58.71 15.44 59.06
C ASN A 6 58.53 14.50 57.84
N LYS A 7 57.55 13.59 57.75
CA LYS A 7 56.14 13.85 57.39
C LYS A 7 55.86 14.96 56.35
N ALA A 8 56.85 15.33 55.53
CA ALA A 8 56.69 16.35 54.48
C ALA A 8 57.22 15.93 53.08
N LEU A 9 57.46 14.64 52.84
CA LEU A 9 57.88 14.14 51.52
C LEU A 9 57.00 13.03 50.93
N VAL A 10 55.87 12.70 51.57
CA VAL A 10 54.87 11.74 51.03
C VAL A 10 53.48 12.40 50.83
N ALA A 11 53.35 13.70 51.10
CA ALA A 11 52.07 14.42 51.04
C ALA A 11 52.10 15.66 50.11
N ALA A 12 52.85 15.59 49.00
CA ALA A 12 52.84 16.64 47.95
C ALA A 12 52.59 16.07 46.54
N LEU A 13 51.97 14.89 46.44
CA LEU A 13 51.53 14.30 45.17
C LEU A 13 50.09 13.76 45.22
N LEU A 14 49.35 14.06 46.28
CA LEU A 14 47.96 13.66 46.48
C LEU A 14 47.12 14.90 46.83
N MET A 15 46.13 15.15 45.97
CA MET A 15 45.12 16.22 46.00
C MET A 15 45.51 17.58 45.38
N ALA A 16 45.48 17.63 44.05
CA ALA A 16 44.69 18.63 43.34
C ALA A 16 44.00 17.97 42.14
N MET A 17 42.68 18.20 42.06
CA MET A 17 41.72 17.82 41.03
C MET A 17 42.31 18.04 39.61
N LEU A 18 42.05 17.21 38.60
CA LEU A 18 40.74 16.86 38.08
C LEU A 18 40.77 15.42 37.56
N THR A 19 39.62 14.75 37.67
CA THR A 19 39.22 13.69 36.76
C THR A 19 39.41 14.17 35.31
N ALA A 20 40.54 13.86 34.71
CA ALA A 20 40.63 13.82 33.26
C ALA A 20 39.80 12.61 32.84
N SER A 21 38.48 12.82 32.67
CA SER A 21 37.72 12.01 31.74
C SER A 21 38.58 11.95 30.49
N VAL A 22 39.00 10.76 30.08
CA VAL A 22 39.40 10.57 28.69
C VAL A 22 38.11 10.77 27.91
N ALA A 23 37.78 12.04 27.63
CA ALA A 23 36.75 12.38 26.68
C ALA A 23 37.23 11.71 25.40
N GLN A 24 36.55 10.63 25.04
CA GLN A 24 36.80 9.89 23.83
C GLN A 24 36.85 10.92 22.69
N ALA A 25 38.05 11.14 22.14
CA ALA A 25 38.22 12.09 21.06
C ALA A 25 37.33 11.62 19.90
N ALA A 26 36.57 12.56 19.35
CA ALA A 26 35.58 12.25 18.34
C ALA A 26 36.23 11.79 17.03
N PRO A 27 35.62 10.82 16.33
CA PRO A 27 36.13 10.33 15.04
C PRO A 27 36.05 11.42 13.94
N PRO A 28 36.97 11.42 12.97
CA PRO A 28 36.94 12.37 11.84
C PRO A 28 35.72 12.13 10.92
N PRO A 29 35.22 13.17 10.23
CA PRO A 29 34.03 13.05 9.38
C PRO A 29 34.28 12.12 8.17
N PRO A 30 33.29 11.29 7.75
CA PRO A 30 33.43 10.39 6.62
C PRO A 30 33.59 11.15 5.29
N GLN A 31 34.16 10.51 4.25
CA GLN A 31 34.13 11.00 2.85
C GLN A 31 32.97 10.35 2.05
N GLY A 32 32.48 11.04 1.02
CA GLY A 32 31.32 10.61 0.23
C GLY A 32 31.55 9.30 -0.53
N THR A 33 30.51 8.46 -0.60
CA THR A 33 30.57 7.13 -1.23
C THR A 33 29.74 7.11 -2.51
N VAL A 34 30.23 6.46 -3.59
CA VAL A 34 29.42 6.23 -4.80
C VAL A 34 28.59 4.97 -4.62
N TYR A 35 27.28 5.10 -4.73
CA TYR A 35 26.31 4.01 -4.62
C TYR A 35 25.64 3.74 -5.98
N ILE A 36 25.54 2.47 -6.36
CA ILE A 36 24.76 2.05 -7.54
C ILE A 36 23.38 1.63 -7.04
N VAL A 37 22.36 2.39 -7.46
CA VAL A 37 20.95 2.16 -7.14
C VAL A 37 20.56 0.75 -7.55
N ARG A 38 20.03 -0.03 -6.60
CA ARG A 38 19.54 -1.38 -6.82
C ARG A 38 18.03 -1.36 -7.06
N TRP A 39 17.52 -2.46 -7.59
CA TRP A 39 16.08 -2.63 -7.72
C TRP A 39 15.40 -2.53 -6.33
N GLY A 40 14.37 -1.69 -6.23
CA GLY A 40 13.67 -1.40 -4.97
C GLY A 40 14.27 -0.30 -4.11
N ASP A 41 15.39 0.30 -4.52
CA ASP A 41 15.91 1.48 -3.82
C ASP A 41 15.07 2.73 -4.11
N THR A 42 14.88 3.54 -3.08
CA THR A 42 14.38 4.90 -3.15
C THR A 42 15.46 5.82 -2.58
N LEU A 43 15.44 7.12 -2.90
CA LEU A 43 16.34 8.04 -2.21
C LEU A 43 16.15 8.00 -0.70
N TYR A 44 14.94 7.68 -0.22
CA TYR A 44 14.64 7.51 1.19
C TYR A 44 15.29 6.26 1.78
N SER A 45 15.19 5.11 1.12
CA SER A 45 15.83 3.86 1.60
C SER A 45 17.35 3.96 1.54
N ILE A 46 17.90 4.62 0.52
CA ILE A 46 19.33 4.89 0.39
C ILE A 46 19.78 5.87 1.48
N ALA A 47 19.07 6.99 1.66
CA ALA A 47 19.37 7.96 2.73
C ALA A 47 19.38 7.29 4.10
N ARG A 48 18.35 6.48 4.38
CA ARG A 48 18.24 5.69 5.61
C ARG A 48 19.39 4.69 5.76
N ARG A 49 19.75 3.99 4.68
CA ARG A 49 20.83 2.99 4.65
C ARG A 49 22.20 3.61 4.93
N PHE A 50 22.46 4.79 4.41
CA PHE A 50 23.76 5.45 4.49
C PHE A 50 23.82 6.56 5.55
N GLY A 51 22.80 6.69 6.41
CA GLY A 51 22.79 7.67 7.48
C GLY A 51 22.84 9.13 6.98
N THR A 52 22.32 9.38 5.78
CA THR A 52 22.24 10.72 5.16
C THR A 52 20.78 11.13 4.96
N THR A 53 20.52 12.24 4.26
CA THR A 53 19.16 12.68 3.92
C THR A 53 18.92 12.57 2.42
N VAL A 54 17.64 12.36 2.05
CA VAL A 54 17.20 12.43 0.65
C VAL A 54 17.70 13.73 0.01
N THR A 55 17.57 14.84 0.74
CA THR A 55 18.00 16.17 0.35
C THR A 55 19.50 16.25 0.05
N ALA A 56 20.34 15.69 0.92
CA ALA A 56 21.78 15.71 0.72
C ALA A 56 22.17 14.87 -0.51
N ILE A 57 21.56 13.70 -0.68
CA ILE A 57 21.76 12.89 -1.89
C ILE A 57 21.31 13.66 -3.14
N MET A 58 20.14 14.31 -3.12
CA MET A 58 19.67 15.08 -4.27
C MET A 58 20.62 16.23 -4.63
N GLN A 59 21.08 17.00 -3.65
CA GLN A 59 22.03 18.11 -3.86
C GLN A 59 23.37 17.61 -4.41
N ALA A 60 23.92 16.55 -3.82
CA ALA A 60 25.19 15.97 -4.24
C ALA A 60 25.16 15.40 -5.68
N ASN A 61 23.95 15.13 -6.20
CA ASN A 61 23.74 14.55 -7.53
C ASN A 61 23.00 15.47 -8.51
N GLY A 62 22.76 16.74 -8.14
CA GLY A 62 22.02 17.69 -9.00
C GLY A 62 20.58 17.25 -9.33
N LEU A 63 19.96 16.41 -8.49
CA LEU A 63 18.61 15.90 -8.73
C LEU A 63 17.58 16.98 -8.39
N THR A 64 16.66 17.23 -9.32
CA THR A 64 15.53 18.16 -9.14
C THR A 64 14.30 17.50 -8.51
N GLY A 65 14.32 16.16 -8.37
CA GLY A 65 13.25 15.36 -7.78
C GLY A 65 13.76 14.03 -7.20
N ALA A 66 12.89 13.28 -6.54
CA ALA A 66 13.29 12.06 -5.82
C ALA A 66 13.33 10.77 -6.67
N TYR A 67 13.10 10.90 -7.99
CA TYR A 67 13.11 9.79 -8.92
C TYR A 67 14.54 9.31 -9.18
N ILE A 68 14.73 8.01 -8.96
CA ILE A 68 15.97 7.30 -9.26
C ILE A 68 15.65 5.97 -9.94
N TYR A 69 16.58 5.43 -10.70
CA TYR A 69 16.41 4.17 -11.44
C TYR A 69 17.51 3.16 -11.10
N ALA A 70 17.19 1.87 -11.17
CA ALA A 70 18.17 0.82 -10.95
C ALA A 70 19.35 0.96 -11.93
N GLY A 71 20.57 0.80 -11.42
CA GLY A 71 21.81 1.05 -12.14
C GLY A 71 22.30 2.51 -12.09
N GLN A 72 21.48 3.46 -11.63
CA GLN A 72 21.91 4.86 -11.49
C GLN A 72 23.03 4.98 -10.45
N ARG A 73 24.06 5.78 -10.75
CA ARG A 73 25.14 6.09 -9.81
C ARG A 73 24.77 7.34 -9.01
N LEU A 74 24.76 7.24 -7.70
CA LEU A 74 24.53 8.36 -6.78
C LEU A 74 25.76 8.58 -5.90
N ILE A 75 26.21 9.82 -5.83
CA ILE A 75 27.13 10.32 -4.81
C ILE A 75 26.33 10.43 -3.50
N ILE A 76 26.68 9.62 -2.53
CA ILE A 76 26.09 9.68 -1.19
C ILE A 76 27.00 10.55 -0.33
N PRO A 77 26.59 11.80 -0.01
CA PRO A 77 27.44 12.72 0.71
C PRO A 77 27.55 12.30 2.18
N PRO A 78 28.73 12.48 2.79
CA PRO A 78 28.89 12.26 4.21
C PRO A 78 28.26 13.42 5.01
N PRO A 79 27.99 13.25 6.31
CA PRO A 79 27.59 14.34 7.20
C PRO A 79 28.54 15.53 7.12
N SER A 80 28.02 16.70 6.79
CA SER A 80 28.81 17.91 6.49
C SER A 80 29.14 18.77 7.72
N ALA A 81 28.47 18.55 8.85
CA ALA A 81 28.79 19.10 10.17
C ALA A 81 28.04 18.35 11.28
N GLY A 82 28.28 18.67 12.56
CA GLY A 82 27.47 18.20 13.67
C GLY A 82 27.80 18.92 14.97
N LEU A 83 26.97 18.71 16.00
CA LEU A 83 27.14 19.31 17.33
C LEU A 83 27.13 18.23 18.41
N TYR A 84 27.74 18.50 19.56
CA TYR A 84 27.64 17.61 20.72
C TYR A 84 26.44 17.97 21.59
N TYR A 85 25.64 16.97 21.92
CA TYR A 85 24.47 17.10 22.77
C TYR A 85 24.59 16.16 23.97
N THR A 86 24.42 16.68 25.18
CA THR A 86 24.36 15.85 26.40
C THR A 86 22.92 15.46 26.68
N VAL A 87 22.65 14.15 26.70
CA VAL A 87 21.33 13.55 26.95
C VAL A 87 20.81 13.96 28.33
N ARG A 88 19.59 14.48 28.37
CA ARG A 88 18.89 14.94 29.58
C ARG A 88 17.86 13.91 30.05
N PRO A 89 17.40 13.98 31.31
CA PRO A 89 16.28 13.15 31.76
C PRO A 89 15.07 13.29 30.83
N GLY A 90 14.54 12.15 30.37
CA GLY A 90 13.39 12.10 29.45
C GLY A 90 13.72 12.22 27.97
N ASP A 91 15.00 12.41 27.59
CA ASP A 91 15.39 12.39 26.19
C ASP A 91 15.32 10.99 25.58
N THR A 92 14.95 10.94 24.30
CA THR A 92 15.08 9.76 23.43
C THR A 92 15.86 10.18 22.19
N LEU A 93 16.46 9.22 21.47
CA LEU A 93 17.07 9.55 20.18
C LEU A 93 16.04 10.15 19.20
N TYR A 94 14.76 9.80 19.34
CA TYR A 94 13.67 10.39 18.55
C TYR A 94 13.44 11.86 18.86
N SER A 95 13.33 12.24 20.14
CA SER A 95 13.12 13.64 20.54
C SER A 95 14.31 14.52 20.14
N ILE A 96 15.52 13.99 20.25
CA ILE A 96 16.76 14.66 19.84
C ILE A 96 16.82 14.80 18.31
N ALA A 97 16.55 13.73 17.56
CA ALA A 97 16.53 13.76 16.09
C ALA A 97 15.57 14.82 15.56
N ARG A 98 14.35 14.85 16.10
CA ARG A 98 13.33 15.84 15.75
C ARG A 98 13.76 17.26 16.07
N ARG A 99 14.41 17.48 17.22
CA ARG A 99 14.88 18.80 17.67
C ARG A 99 15.95 19.38 16.75
N TYR A 100 16.85 18.54 16.24
CA TYR A 100 18.02 18.97 15.47
C TYR A 100 17.89 18.71 13.96
N GLY A 101 16.69 18.36 13.49
CA GLY A 101 16.43 18.17 12.06
C GLY A 101 17.25 17.04 11.44
N THR A 102 17.47 15.95 12.19
CA THR A 102 18.21 14.76 11.75
C THR A 102 17.38 13.49 12.00
N THR A 103 17.96 12.30 11.86
CA THR A 103 17.26 11.03 12.11
C THR A 103 17.85 10.27 13.30
N VAL A 104 17.00 9.45 13.95
CA VAL A 104 17.42 8.53 15.04
C VAL A 104 18.60 7.68 14.61
N TRP A 105 18.55 7.19 13.37
CA TRP A 105 19.54 6.28 12.82
C TRP A 105 20.86 7.00 12.53
N ALA A 106 20.82 8.23 12.00
CA ALA A 106 22.01 9.05 11.79
C ALA A 106 22.72 9.37 13.11
N ILE A 107 21.97 9.67 14.17
CA ILE A 107 22.54 9.86 15.51
C ILE A 107 23.12 8.54 16.04
N ALA A 108 22.37 7.43 15.93
CA ALA A 108 22.82 6.14 16.45
C ALA A 108 24.13 5.70 15.79
N GLN A 109 24.23 5.81 14.46
CA GLN A 109 25.41 5.39 13.73
C GLN A 109 26.62 6.27 14.00
N ALA A 110 26.44 7.59 14.03
CA ALA A 110 27.52 8.53 14.31
C ALA A 110 28.09 8.40 15.73
N ASN A 111 27.36 7.74 16.63
CA ASN A 111 27.76 7.48 18.02
C ASN A 111 27.99 6.01 18.34
N GLY A 112 28.03 5.12 17.34
CA GLY A 112 28.26 3.68 17.55
C GLY A 112 27.20 2.98 18.42
N ILE A 113 25.97 3.51 18.44
CA ILE A 113 24.87 2.98 19.26
C ILE A 113 24.21 1.83 18.50
N LEU A 114 24.40 0.60 19.00
CA LEU A 114 23.82 -0.61 18.43
C LEU A 114 22.30 -0.71 18.69
N ASN A 115 21.83 -0.19 19.82
CA ASN A 115 20.40 -0.18 20.16
C ASN A 115 19.90 1.25 20.42
N PRO A 116 19.15 1.85 19.47
CA PRO A 116 18.66 3.22 19.57
C PRO A 116 17.71 3.50 20.74
N ALA A 117 17.16 2.47 21.38
CA ALA A 117 16.29 2.61 22.55
C ALA A 117 17.06 2.85 23.85
N TYR A 118 18.38 2.62 23.87
CA TYR A 118 19.20 2.73 25.08
C TYR A 118 20.21 3.87 24.95
N ILE A 119 19.80 5.05 25.42
CA ILE A 119 20.69 6.16 25.72
C ILE A 119 20.62 6.48 27.22
N ARG A 120 21.73 6.96 27.80
CA ARG A 120 21.82 7.25 29.24
C ARG A 120 21.82 8.75 29.47
N VAL A 121 21.16 9.20 30.53
CA VAL A 121 21.28 10.59 30.99
C VAL A 121 22.76 10.90 31.24
N GLY A 122 23.22 12.05 30.74
CA GLY A 122 24.62 12.46 30.77
C GLY A 122 25.47 11.93 29.61
N GLN A 123 24.95 11.05 28.75
CA GLN A 123 25.65 10.59 27.56
C GLN A 123 25.82 11.75 26.57
N VAL A 124 27.03 11.95 26.07
CA VAL A 124 27.31 12.96 25.02
C VAL A 124 27.16 12.28 23.65
N LEU A 125 26.32 12.86 22.79
CA LEU A 125 26.04 12.39 21.44
C LEU A 125 26.51 13.42 20.42
N PHE A 126 27.23 12.98 19.39
CA PHE A 126 27.42 13.73 18.17
C PHE A 126 26.13 13.71 17.33
N ILE A 127 25.52 14.87 17.14
CA ILE A 127 24.30 15.05 16.37
C ILE A 127 24.69 15.58 14.98
N PRO A 128 24.63 14.75 13.93
CA PRO A 128 24.98 15.20 12.59
C PRO A 128 23.96 16.23 12.09
N THR A 129 24.47 17.36 11.62
CA THR A 129 23.72 18.48 11.05
C THR A 129 24.07 18.65 9.58
N TRP A 130 23.07 18.93 8.74
CA TRP A 130 23.24 19.17 7.32
C TRP A 130 23.02 20.67 7.02
N PRO A 131 23.63 21.25 5.97
CA PRO A 131 23.48 22.67 5.67
C PRO A 131 21.99 23.04 5.55
N ALA A 132 21.61 24.12 6.23
CA ALA A 132 20.28 24.67 6.15
C ALA A 132 19.98 25.12 4.71
N TRP A 133 18.75 24.88 4.25
CA TRP A 133 18.26 25.43 2.98
C TRP A 133 18.27 26.96 3.00
N PRO A 134 18.42 27.64 1.85
CA PRO A 134 18.20 29.07 1.77
C PRO A 134 16.80 29.43 2.29
N PRO A 135 16.64 30.60 2.93
CA PRO A 135 15.36 31.01 3.49
C PRO A 135 14.27 31.02 2.41
N LEU A 136 13.07 30.58 2.78
CA LEU A 136 11.91 30.55 1.88
C LEU A 136 11.66 31.97 1.32
N PRO A 137 11.24 32.09 0.05
CA PRO A 137 10.84 33.38 -0.51
C PRO A 137 9.74 34.03 0.37
N PRO A 138 9.81 35.35 0.64
CA PRO A 138 8.84 36.02 1.52
C PRO A 138 7.46 36.19 0.90
N THR A 139 7.29 35.88 -0.39
CA THR A 139 6.05 36.08 -1.17
C THR A 139 5.46 34.74 -1.64
N GLY A 140 4.13 34.65 -1.75
CA GLY A 140 3.40 33.45 -2.16
C GLY A 140 1.87 33.65 -2.14
N PHE A 141 1.11 32.58 -2.36
CA PHE A 141 -0.37 32.62 -2.31
C PHE A 141 -0.96 31.36 -1.68
N TYR A 142 -2.25 31.39 -1.30
CA TYR A 142 -2.96 30.22 -0.79
C TYR A 142 -3.65 29.42 -1.91
N TYR A 143 -3.37 28.13 -1.98
CA TYR A 143 -3.99 27.17 -2.87
C TYR A 143 -4.91 26.23 -2.07
N ILE A 144 -6.11 25.97 -2.58
CA ILE A 144 -7.00 24.94 -2.04
C ILE A 144 -6.74 23.65 -2.81
N VAL A 145 -6.24 22.64 -2.11
CA VAL A 145 -5.96 21.31 -2.66
C VAL A 145 -7.24 20.75 -3.29
N ARG A 146 -7.17 20.35 -4.54
CA ARG A 146 -8.25 19.72 -5.29
C ARG A 146 -8.11 18.20 -5.23
N TRP A 147 -9.17 17.50 -5.58
CA TRP A 147 -9.13 16.05 -5.68
C TRP A 147 -8.11 15.63 -6.76
N GLY A 148 -7.19 14.72 -6.42
CA GLY A 148 -6.09 14.29 -7.29
C GLY A 148 -4.81 15.15 -7.21
N ASP A 149 -4.82 16.25 -6.44
CA ASP A 149 -3.59 16.99 -6.21
C ASP A 149 -2.62 16.23 -5.30
N THR A 150 -1.34 16.35 -5.60
CA THR A 150 -0.22 15.96 -4.74
C THR A 150 0.64 17.21 -4.50
N LEU A 151 1.45 17.23 -3.44
CA LEU A 151 2.41 18.33 -3.30
C LEU A 151 3.35 18.41 -4.51
N TYR A 152 3.60 17.29 -5.20
CA TYR A 152 4.38 17.23 -6.43
C TYR A 152 3.68 17.94 -7.60
N SER A 153 2.41 17.61 -7.86
CA SER A 153 1.65 18.25 -8.95
C SER A 153 1.48 19.75 -8.70
N ILE A 154 1.24 20.16 -7.45
CA ILE A 154 1.13 21.57 -7.03
C ILE A 154 2.48 22.28 -7.19
N ALA A 155 3.57 21.70 -6.68
CA ALA A 155 4.91 22.26 -6.77
C ALA A 155 5.32 22.50 -8.23
N ARG A 156 5.13 21.48 -9.08
CA ARG A 156 5.40 21.55 -10.51
C ARG A 156 4.55 22.60 -11.22
N ARG A 157 3.26 22.68 -10.88
CA ARG A 157 2.32 23.64 -11.47
C ARG A 157 2.71 25.09 -11.19
N TYR A 158 3.25 25.36 -10.00
CA TYR A 158 3.51 26.71 -9.52
C TYR A 158 5.00 27.06 -9.47
N GLY A 159 5.87 26.24 -10.08
CA GLY A 159 7.29 26.53 -10.18
C GLY A 159 7.99 26.59 -8.81
N THR A 160 7.54 25.79 -7.84
CA THR A 160 8.14 25.68 -6.52
C THR A 160 8.52 24.22 -6.22
N THR A 161 8.92 23.89 -5.00
CA THR A 161 9.26 22.51 -4.62
C THR A 161 8.28 21.93 -3.61
N VAL A 162 8.13 20.59 -3.63
CA VAL A 162 7.35 19.83 -2.65
C VAL A 162 7.75 20.21 -1.21
N TRP A 163 9.06 20.38 -1.00
CA TRP A 163 9.61 20.68 0.32
C TRP A 163 9.36 22.13 0.74
N ALA A 164 9.45 23.10 -0.18
CA ALA A 164 9.11 24.49 0.12
C ALA A 164 7.63 24.61 0.54
N ILE A 165 6.73 23.88 -0.12
CA ILE A 165 5.32 23.81 0.28
C ILE A 165 5.18 23.08 1.62
N ALA A 166 5.81 21.93 1.81
CA ALA A 166 5.69 21.16 3.04
C ALA A 166 6.18 21.94 4.27
N GLN A 167 7.33 22.60 4.15
CA GLN A 167 7.93 23.41 5.20
C GLN A 167 7.08 24.65 5.51
N ALA A 168 6.61 25.37 4.48
CA ALA A 168 5.78 26.56 4.67
C ALA A 168 4.41 26.27 5.31
N ASN A 169 3.97 25.00 5.28
CA ASN A 169 2.69 24.55 5.81
C ASN A 169 2.81 23.59 7.01
N GLY A 170 4.01 23.38 7.54
CA GLY A 170 4.23 22.47 8.69
C GLY A 170 3.87 21.01 8.41
N ILE A 171 3.95 20.57 7.15
CA ILE A 171 3.57 19.21 6.74
C ILE A 171 4.74 18.27 6.97
N ALA A 172 4.59 17.37 7.95
CA ALA A 172 5.61 16.38 8.29
C ALA A 172 5.74 15.25 7.24
N ASN A 173 4.64 14.90 6.57
CA ASN A 173 4.62 13.92 5.49
C ASN A 173 4.11 14.56 4.19
N PRO A 174 4.99 14.84 3.22
CA PRO A 174 4.62 15.48 1.96
C PRO A 174 3.59 14.71 1.11
N SER A 175 3.37 13.42 1.38
CA SER A 175 2.38 12.60 0.68
C SER A 175 0.97 12.67 1.32
N LEU A 176 0.81 13.38 2.45
CA LEU A 176 -0.46 13.47 3.19
C LEU A 176 -1.07 14.87 3.07
N ILE A 177 -1.56 15.21 1.89
CA ILE A 177 -2.45 16.38 1.70
C ILE A 177 -3.88 15.91 1.38
N ARG A 178 -4.88 16.69 1.79
CA ARG A 178 -6.30 16.35 1.61
C ARG A 178 -6.98 17.36 0.69
N ALA A 179 -7.93 16.92 -0.13
CA ALA A 179 -8.79 17.84 -0.87
C ALA A 179 -9.50 18.80 0.10
N GLY A 180 -9.58 20.07 -0.26
CA GLY A 180 -10.08 21.16 0.58
C GLY A 180 -9.02 21.74 1.54
N GLN A 181 -7.86 21.11 1.70
CA GLN A 181 -6.78 21.66 2.52
C GLN A 181 -6.23 22.94 1.90
N ARG A 182 -6.10 23.99 2.71
CA ARG A 182 -5.50 25.26 2.29
C ARG A 182 -3.98 25.22 2.52
N LEU A 183 -3.22 25.38 1.44
CA LEU A 183 -1.75 25.36 1.44
C LEU A 183 -1.20 26.71 1.00
N PHE A 184 -0.24 27.26 1.72
CA PHE A 184 0.59 28.36 1.26
C PHE A 184 1.65 27.86 0.27
N ILE A 185 1.68 28.43 -0.93
CA ILE A 185 2.60 28.09 -2.00
C ILE A 185 3.65 29.21 -2.11
N PRO A 186 4.88 29.01 -1.60
CA PRO A 186 5.91 30.04 -1.59
C PRO A 186 6.57 30.22 -2.96
N GLY A 187 6.90 31.47 -3.31
CA GLY A 187 7.68 31.86 -4.49
C GLY A 187 6.95 31.88 -5.83
N ALA A 188 5.63 31.65 -5.83
CA ALA A 188 4.84 31.53 -7.06
C ALA A 188 3.96 32.76 -7.30
N ALA A 189 4.00 33.33 -8.50
CA ALA A 189 3.00 34.31 -8.94
C ALA A 189 1.71 33.58 -9.35
N PRO A 190 0.51 34.08 -8.99
CA PRO A 190 -0.74 33.47 -9.43
C PRO A 190 -0.84 33.53 -10.96
N ALA A 191 -0.97 32.37 -11.61
CA ALA A 191 -1.32 32.32 -13.04
C ALA A 191 -2.72 32.94 -13.27
N PRO A 192 -2.95 33.65 -14.38
CA PRO A 192 -4.25 34.24 -14.67
C PRO A 192 -5.34 33.17 -14.71
N ALA A 193 -6.50 33.50 -14.14
CA ALA A 193 -7.64 32.60 -14.07
C ALA A 193 -8.10 32.21 -15.50
N PRO A 194 -8.43 30.93 -15.75
CA PRO A 194 -9.05 30.54 -17.02
C PRO A 194 -10.42 31.22 -17.17
N PRO A 195 -10.83 31.59 -18.39
CA PRO A 195 -12.12 32.26 -18.62
C PRO A 195 -13.28 31.36 -18.16
N PRO A 196 -14.39 31.95 -17.67
CA PRO A 196 -15.56 31.20 -17.25
C PRO A 196 -16.13 30.39 -18.43
N ALA A 197 -16.49 29.13 -18.16
CA ALA A 197 -17.15 28.28 -19.12
C ALA A 197 -18.52 28.87 -19.52
N PRO A 198 -18.95 28.76 -20.79
CA PRO A 198 -20.26 29.23 -21.22
C PRO A 198 -21.39 28.48 -20.48
N PRO A 199 -22.52 29.15 -20.19
CA PRO A 199 -23.64 28.51 -19.54
C PRO A 199 -24.23 27.40 -20.42
N PRO A 200 -24.70 26.29 -19.83
CA PRO A 200 -25.29 25.19 -20.58
C PRO A 200 -26.57 25.64 -21.30
N PRO A 201 -26.86 25.11 -22.51
CA PRO A 201 -28.10 25.42 -23.21
C PRO A 201 -29.32 24.91 -22.43
N ALA A 202 -30.42 25.66 -22.54
CA ALA A 202 -31.69 25.35 -21.89
C ALA A 202 -32.20 23.94 -22.27
N PRO A 203 -32.81 23.20 -21.32
CA PRO A 203 -33.27 21.85 -21.57
C PRO A 203 -34.42 21.84 -22.59
N THR A 204 -34.27 21.02 -23.63
CA THR A 204 -35.38 20.58 -24.47
C THR A 204 -36.31 19.65 -23.67
N PRO A 205 -37.63 19.64 -23.94
CA PRO A 205 -38.56 18.71 -23.31
C PRO A 205 -38.11 17.25 -23.54
N PRO A 206 -38.12 16.39 -22.50
CA PRO A 206 -37.69 15.00 -22.65
C PRO A 206 -38.66 14.23 -23.56
N ALA A 207 -38.09 13.46 -24.49
CA ALA A 207 -38.78 12.35 -25.12
C ALA A 207 -39.19 11.32 -24.04
N PRO A 208 -40.32 10.60 -24.22
CA PRO A 208 -40.77 9.62 -23.23
C PRO A 208 -39.67 8.57 -22.99
N THR A 209 -39.18 8.56 -21.76
CA THR A 209 -38.21 7.57 -21.28
C THR A 209 -38.94 6.23 -21.15
N PRO A 210 -38.41 5.11 -21.69
CA PRO A 210 -38.95 3.80 -21.35
C PRO A 210 -38.88 3.61 -19.83
N THR A 211 -39.98 3.17 -19.25
CA THR A 211 -40.14 2.93 -17.82
C THR A 211 -38.96 2.07 -17.31
N PRO A 212 -38.22 2.51 -16.27
CA PRO A 212 -37.19 1.67 -15.68
C PRO A 212 -37.83 0.41 -15.11
N THR A 213 -37.40 -0.75 -15.60
CA THR A 213 -37.67 -2.04 -14.97
C THR A 213 -37.21 -1.95 -13.51
N PRO A 214 -38.05 -2.30 -12.52
CA PRO A 214 -37.65 -2.29 -11.13
C PRO A 214 -36.42 -3.16 -10.93
N ALA A 215 -35.44 -2.67 -10.19
CA ALA A 215 -34.34 -3.51 -9.73
C ALA A 215 -34.93 -4.72 -8.97
N PRO A 216 -34.46 -5.95 -9.23
CA PRO A 216 -34.94 -7.11 -8.49
C PRO A 216 -34.73 -6.90 -6.98
N PRO A 217 -35.66 -7.39 -6.14
CA PRO A 217 -35.53 -7.28 -4.69
C PRO A 217 -34.22 -7.92 -4.22
N PRO A 218 -33.59 -7.38 -3.16
CA PRO A 218 -32.39 -7.99 -2.60
C PRO A 218 -32.70 -9.44 -2.15
N PRO A 219 -31.80 -10.40 -2.39
CA PRO A 219 -32.00 -11.77 -1.94
C PRO A 219 -32.16 -11.81 -0.41
N ALA A 220 -32.89 -12.82 0.08
CA ALA A 220 -33.03 -13.07 1.51
C ALA A 220 -31.65 -13.12 2.19
N PRO A 221 -31.50 -12.61 3.43
CA PRO A 221 -30.21 -12.64 4.12
C PRO A 221 -29.71 -14.07 4.19
N LEU A 222 -28.61 -14.34 3.50
CA LEU A 222 -27.87 -15.58 3.64
C LEU A 222 -27.46 -15.68 5.10
N GLY A 223 -27.93 -16.73 5.77
CA GLY A 223 -27.44 -17.05 7.12
C GLY A 223 -25.92 -17.23 7.09
N PHE A 224 -25.31 -17.21 8.27
CA PHE A 224 -23.89 -17.52 8.38
C PHE A 224 -23.65 -18.99 7.98
N GLY A 225 -22.67 -19.22 7.11
CA GLY A 225 -22.33 -20.54 6.58
C GLY A 225 -20.83 -20.80 6.63
N TYR A 226 -20.44 -22.08 6.70
CA TYR A 226 -19.04 -22.49 6.65
C TYR A 226 -18.74 -23.20 5.33
N GLY A 227 -17.59 -22.88 4.75
CA GLY A 227 -17.13 -23.51 3.52
C GLY A 227 -15.61 -23.56 3.44
N ILE A 228 -15.13 -24.24 2.40
CA ILE A 228 -13.69 -24.45 2.17
C ILE A 228 -13.33 -24.27 0.70
N GLN A 229 -12.16 -23.71 0.43
CA GLN A 229 -11.57 -23.68 -0.91
C GLN A 229 -11.18 -25.10 -1.32
N VAL A 230 -11.59 -25.51 -2.52
CA VAL A 230 -11.24 -26.80 -3.12
C VAL A 230 -10.65 -26.60 -4.51
N HIS A 231 -9.80 -27.52 -4.92
CA HIS A 231 -9.31 -27.64 -6.30
C HIS A 231 -9.76 -29.01 -6.82
N MET A 232 -10.78 -29.04 -7.66
CA MET A 232 -11.41 -30.30 -8.10
C MET A 232 -11.09 -30.69 -9.55
N ILE A 233 -10.67 -29.74 -10.39
CA ILE A 233 -10.26 -30.03 -11.76
C ILE A 233 -9.14 -31.08 -11.78
N ASP A 234 -9.36 -32.17 -12.53
CA ASP A 234 -8.45 -33.30 -12.66
C ASP A 234 -8.10 -33.99 -11.31
N GLN A 235 -8.99 -33.91 -10.32
CA GLN A 235 -8.84 -34.56 -9.01
C GLN A 235 -9.92 -35.63 -8.75
N ASP A 236 -9.72 -36.40 -7.68
CA ASP A 236 -10.72 -37.33 -7.16
C ASP A 236 -11.84 -36.56 -6.42
N HIS A 237 -12.96 -36.35 -7.12
CA HIS A 237 -14.10 -35.60 -6.62
C HIS A 237 -14.75 -36.26 -5.40
N GLU A 238 -14.90 -37.59 -5.41
CA GLU A 238 -15.54 -38.33 -4.33
C GLU A 238 -14.76 -38.16 -3.03
N ARG A 239 -13.44 -38.33 -3.10
CA ARG A 239 -12.55 -38.11 -1.96
C ARG A 239 -12.64 -36.69 -1.41
N ILE A 240 -12.60 -35.67 -2.28
CA ILE A 240 -12.68 -34.27 -1.85
C ILE A 240 -14.02 -34.00 -1.19
N ILE A 241 -15.13 -34.43 -1.79
CA ILE A 241 -16.49 -34.24 -1.27
C ILE A 241 -16.64 -34.90 0.10
N ASN A 242 -16.15 -36.13 0.26
CA ASN A 242 -16.20 -36.83 1.55
C ASN A 242 -15.42 -36.07 2.63
N LEU A 243 -14.21 -35.58 2.32
CA LEU A 243 -13.44 -34.75 3.25
C LEU A 243 -14.15 -33.44 3.61
N VAL A 244 -14.79 -32.77 2.66
CA VAL A 244 -15.58 -31.55 2.92
C VAL A 244 -16.73 -31.85 3.89
N LYS A 245 -17.44 -32.95 3.68
CA LYS A 245 -18.56 -33.37 4.53
C LYS A 245 -18.10 -33.82 5.93
N ASP A 246 -16.98 -34.53 6.02
CA ASP A 246 -16.39 -34.96 7.29
C ASP A 246 -15.95 -33.76 8.15
N LEU A 247 -15.53 -32.66 7.53
CA LEU A 247 -15.25 -31.39 8.20
C LEU A 247 -16.53 -30.64 8.63
N GLY A 248 -17.72 -31.11 8.24
CA GLY A 248 -19.00 -30.50 8.55
C GLY A 248 -19.34 -29.29 7.67
N PHE A 249 -18.66 -29.09 6.54
CA PHE A 249 -18.91 -27.99 5.62
C PHE A 249 -19.95 -28.35 4.56
N ASN A 250 -20.76 -27.35 4.18
CA ASN A 250 -21.77 -27.47 3.13
C ASN A 250 -21.57 -26.49 1.97
N TRP A 251 -20.51 -25.68 2.03
CA TRP A 251 -20.08 -24.79 0.94
C TRP A 251 -18.69 -25.17 0.46
N VAL A 252 -18.49 -25.12 -0.85
CA VAL A 252 -17.17 -25.16 -1.48
C VAL A 252 -16.94 -23.91 -2.32
N LYS A 253 -15.74 -23.36 -2.25
CA LYS A 253 -15.25 -22.34 -3.19
C LYS A 253 -14.33 -23.03 -4.18
N HIS A 254 -14.56 -22.86 -5.48
CA HIS A 254 -13.71 -23.40 -6.53
C HIS A 254 -13.33 -22.29 -7.52
N GLN A 255 -12.03 -22.17 -7.82
CA GLN A 255 -11.55 -21.14 -8.72
C GLN A 255 -11.56 -21.63 -10.17
N VAL A 256 -12.23 -20.89 -11.04
CA VAL A 256 -12.35 -21.12 -12.48
C VAL A 256 -11.36 -20.21 -13.20
N VAL A 257 -10.30 -20.81 -13.73
CA VAL A 257 -9.28 -20.13 -14.54
C VAL A 257 -9.81 -19.99 -15.96
N TRP A 258 -10.45 -18.86 -16.29
CA TRP A 258 -11.21 -18.65 -17.53
C TRP A 258 -10.41 -19.03 -18.79
N LYS A 259 -9.13 -18.63 -18.85
CA LYS A 259 -8.25 -18.96 -19.98
C LYS A 259 -8.07 -20.46 -20.28
N ASP A 260 -8.28 -21.33 -19.29
CA ASP A 260 -8.14 -22.77 -19.48
C ASP A 260 -9.37 -23.38 -20.16
N PHE A 261 -10.54 -22.73 -20.02
CA PHE A 261 -11.83 -23.21 -20.52
C PHE A 261 -12.24 -22.56 -21.85
N GLU A 262 -11.85 -21.31 -22.12
CA GLU A 262 -12.23 -20.61 -23.36
C GLU A 262 -10.98 -20.16 -24.14
N ARG A 263 -10.25 -21.14 -24.69
CA ARG A 263 -9.01 -20.88 -25.44
C ARG A 263 -9.24 -20.12 -26.74
N THR A 264 -10.40 -20.35 -27.35
CA THR A 264 -10.90 -19.63 -28.53
C THR A 264 -12.19 -18.92 -28.14
N LYS A 265 -12.33 -17.64 -28.52
CA LYS A 265 -13.53 -16.84 -28.21
C LYS A 265 -14.81 -17.55 -28.67
N GLY A 266 -15.74 -17.78 -27.74
CA GLY A 266 -17.02 -18.45 -27.96
C GLY A 266 -16.97 -19.97 -27.91
N GLU A 267 -15.79 -20.60 -27.82
CA GLU A 267 -15.62 -22.05 -27.76
C GLU A 267 -15.20 -22.46 -26.34
N VAL A 268 -16.19 -22.58 -25.45
CA VAL A 268 -15.96 -22.98 -24.07
C VAL A 268 -15.96 -24.50 -23.91
N ASP A 269 -14.87 -25.06 -23.37
CA ASP A 269 -14.78 -26.45 -22.93
C ASP A 269 -15.37 -26.61 -21.53
N TRP A 270 -16.65 -26.96 -21.44
CA TRP A 270 -17.34 -27.12 -20.16
C TRP A 270 -17.02 -28.43 -19.43
N GLY A 271 -16.44 -29.44 -20.09
CA GLY A 271 -16.52 -30.83 -19.61
C GLY A 271 -15.95 -31.06 -18.21
N LYS A 272 -14.81 -30.42 -17.90
CA LYS A 272 -14.21 -30.52 -16.57
C LYS A 272 -15.01 -29.74 -15.51
N LEU A 273 -15.54 -28.58 -15.87
CA LEU A 273 -16.34 -27.76 -14.94
C LEU A 273 -17.72 -28.39 -14.68
N ASP A 274 -18.34 -28.99 -15.70
CA ASP A 274 -19.56 -29.80 -15.57
C ASP A 274 -19.37 -30.91 -14.54
N SER A 275 -18.28 -31.65 -14.66
CA SER A 275 -17.97 -32.74 -13.73
C SER A 275 -17.86 -32.25 -12.29
N VAL A 276 -17.27 -31.07 -12.05
CA VAL A 276 -17.18 -30.46 -10.71
C VAL A 276 -18.55 -30.05 -10.19
N VAL A 277 -19.33 -29.31 -11.00
CA VAL A 277 -20.64 -28.79 -10.59
C VAL A 277 -21.62 -29.93 -10.34
N GLU A 278 -21.70 -30.93 -11.22
CA GLU A 278 -22.59 -32.08 -11.04
C GLU A 278 -22.22 -32.91 -9.82
N SER A 279 -20.93 -33.12 -9.57
CA SER A 279 -20.48 -33.88 -8.38
C SER A 279 -20.86 -33.16 -7.08
N CYS A 280 -20.66 -31.85 -7.01
CA CYS A 280 -21.05 -31.05 -5.85
C CYS A 280 -22.58 -31.02 -5.67
N HIS A 281 -23.31 -30.81 -6.75
CA HIS A 281 -24.78 -30.77 -6.74
C HIS A 281 -25.38 -32.12 -6.30
N ALA A 282 -24.93 -33.23 -6.87
CA ALA A 282 -25.37 -34.58 -6.49
C ALA A 282 -25.04 -34.90 -5.02
N ALA A 283 -23.98 -34.31 -4.49
CA ALA A 283 -23.59 -34.44 -3.09
C ALA A 283 -24.35 -33.50 -2.15
N GLY A 284 -25.18 -32.58 -2.66
CA GLY A 284 -25.91 -31.58 -1.87
C GLY A 284 -25.03 -30.46 -1.31
N LEU A 285 -23.88 -30.19 -1.92
CA LEU A 285 -23.01 -29.08 -1.55
C LEU A 285 -23.40 -27.81 -2.32
N ASN A 286 -23.32 -26.68 -1.63
CA ASN A 286 -23.38 -25.37 -2.28
C ASN A 286 -22.01 -25.02 -2.87
N ILE A 287 -21.98 -24.38 -4.02
CA ILE A 287 -20.77 -24.00 -4.73
C ILE A 287 -20.73 -22.50 -5.02
N LEU A 288 -19.57 -21.91 -4.72
CA LEU A 288 -19.15 -20.60 -5.18
C LEU A 288 -18.05 -20.79 -6.23
N LEU A 289 -18.30 -20.32 -7.45
CA LEU A 289 -17.32 -20.32 -8.53
C LEU A 289 -16.62 -18.95 -8.61
N SER A 290 -15.31 -18.90 -8.36
CA SER A 290 -14.49 -17.68 -8.46
C SER A 290 -13.82 -17.62 -9.82
N VAL A 291 -14.26 -16.71 -10.69
CA VAL A 291 -13.80 -16.64 -12.08
C VAL A 291 -12.65 -15.64 -12.21
N VAL A 292 -11.52 -16.11 -12.73
CA VAL A 292 -10.24 -15.36 -12.77
C VAL A 292 -9.52 -15.56 -14.11
N LYS A 293 -8.47 -14.76 -14.37
CA LYS A 293 -7.46 -14.95 -15.41
C LYS A 293 -8.03 -15.03 -16.84
N ALA A 294 -8.14 -13.88 -17.50
CA ALA A 294 -8.68 -13.79 -18.85
C ALA A 294 -7.78 -14.51 -19.89
N PRO A 295 -8.37 -15.16 -20.91
CA PRO A 295 -7.63 -15.74 -22.03
C PRO A 295 -6.92 -14.66 -22.84
N ASP A 296 -5.80 -15.03 -23.48
CA ASP A 296 -4.96 -14.11 -24.26
C ASP A 296 -5.76 -13.31 -25.31
N TRP A 297 -6.75 -13.92 -25.96
CA TRP A 297 -7.59 -13.24 -26.95
C TRP A 297 -8.47 -12.13 -26.36
N ALA A 298 -8.77 -12.19 -25.05
CA ALA A 298 -9.56 -11.19 -24.33
C ALA A 298 -8.70 -10.12 -23.66
N ARG A 299 -7.37 -10.30 -23.61
CA ARG A 299 -6.43 -9.37 -22.95
C ARG A 299 -6.17 -8.13 -23.84
N PRO A 300 -5.76 -6.99 -23.26
CA PRO A 300 -5.32 -5.84 -24.05
C PRO A 300 -4.21 -6.21 -25.03
N ALA A 301 -4.19 -5.62 -26.23
CA ALA A 301 -3.13 -5.87 -27.22
C ALA A 301 -1.72 -5.53 -26.71
N THR A 302 -1.61 -4.66 -25.70
CA THR A 302 -0.36 -4.28 -25.03
C THR A 302 -0.09 -5.07 -23.75
N ALA A 303 -0.87 -6.11 -23.46
CA ALA A 303 -0.75 -6.86 -22.22
C ALA A 303 0.58 -7.62 -22.16
N ASP A 304 1.15 -7.66 -20.96
CA ASP A 304 2.21 -8.61 -20.61
C ASP A 304 1.58 -10.00 -20.46
N LEU A 305 1.75 -10.86 -21.47
CA LEU A 305 1.24 -12.24 -21.47
C LEU A 305 2.11 -13.21 -20.66
N SER A 306 3.21 -12.74 -20.06
CA SER A 306 3.98 -13.55 -19.11
C SER A 306 3.31 -13.66 -17.74
N VAL A 307 2.30 -12.82 -17.48
CA VAL A 307 1.48 -12.83 -16.28
C VAL A 307 -0.01 -12.91 -16.62
N ASP A 308 -0.80 -13.44 -15.69
CA ASP A 308 -2.25 -13.40 -15.79
C ASP A 308 -2.79 -11.97 -15.64
N GLY A 309 -3.98 -11.69 -16.16
CA GLY A 309 -4.62 -10.40 -15.92
C GLY A 309 -6.02 -10.24 -16.52
N PRO A 310 -6.62 -9.05 -16.36
CA PRO A 310 -8.02 -8.79 -16.68
C PRO A 310 -8.29 -8.75 -18.19
N PRO A 311 -9.55 -8.89 -18.63
CA PRO A 311 -9.90 -8.62 -20.01
C PRO A 311 -9.73 -7.12 -20.35
N ALA A 312 -9.54 -6.83 -21.64
CA ALA A 312 -9.62 -5.47 -22.17
C ALA A 312 -11.05 -4.93 -22.13
N HIS A 313 -12.01 -5.81 -22.43
CA HIS A 313 -13.43 -5.50 -22.54
C HIS A 313 -14.22 -6.28 -21.48
N PRO A 314 -14.88 -5.62 -20.52
CA PRO A 314 -15.75 -6.25 -19.53
C PRO A 314 -16.76 -7.25 -20.11
N GLU A 315 -17.26 -6.94 -21.31
CA GLU A 315 -18.27 -7.72 -22.04
C GLU A 315 -17.79 -9.14 -22.34
N ASP A 316 -16.49 -9.35 -22.57
CA ASP A 316 -15.96 -10.67 -22.88
C ASP A 316 -16.08 -11.61 -21.67
N MET A 317 -15.73 -11.13 -20.47
CA MET A 317 -15.94 -11.92 -19.25
C MET A 317 -17.42 -12.04 -18.91
N ALA A 318 -18.21 -10.99 -19.15
CA ALA A 318 -19.65 -10.99 -18.93
C ALA A 318 -20.35 -12.08 -19.75
N ASN A 319 -19.96 -12.26 -21.02
CA ASN A 319 -20.47 -13.32 -21.88
C ASN A 319 -20.13 -14.71 -21.34
N PHE A 320 -18.88 -14.91 -20.89
CA PHE A 320 -18.45 -16.18 -20.30
C PHE A 320 -19.23 -16.52 -19.02
N VAL A 321 -19.40 -15.54 -18.11
CA VAL A 321 -20.14 -15.80 -16.86
C VAL A 321 -21.65 -15.87 -17.07
N ALA A 322 -22.22 -15.22 -18.10
CA ALA A 322 -23.61 -15.44 -18.50
C ALA A 322 -23.82 -16.89 -18.96
N ALA A 323 -22.98 -17.38 -19.87
CA ALA A 323 -23.07 -18.77 -20.33
C ALA A 323 -22.90 -19.77 -19.16
N MET A 324 -22.03 -19.46 -18.21
CA MET A 324 -21.85 -20.24 -16.99
C MET A 324 -23.08 -20.19 -16.06
N ALA A 325 -23.70 -19.02 -15.91
CA ALA A 325 -24.92 -18.81 -15.11
C ALA A 325 -26.14 -19.50 -15.72
N GLU A 326 -26.33 -19.39 -17.03
CA GLU A 326 -27.38 -20.10 -17.76
C GLU A 326 -27.21 -21.62 -17.60
N ARG A 327 -26.00 -22.12 -17.84
CA ARG A 327 -25.68 -23.56 -17.81
C ARG A 327 -25.87 -24.18 -16.43
N TYR A 328 -25.47 -23.48 -15.37
CA TYR A 328 -25.48 -24.01 -14.01
C TYR A 328 -26.59 -23.42 -13.12
N ARG A 329 -27.59 -22.78 -13.73
CA ARG A 329 -28.75 -22.22 -13.04
C ARG A 329 -29.34 -23.22 -12.05
N GLY A 330 -29.44 -22.83 -10.78
CA GLY A 330 -29.95 -23.68 -9.69
C GLY A 330 -29.00 -24.76 -9.16
N LYS A 331 -27.82 -24.96 -9.78
CA LYS A 331 -26.76 -25.86 -9.28
C LYS A 331 -25.61 -25.09 -8.63
N VAL A 332 -25.30 -23.90 -9.15
CA VAL A 332 -24.32 -22.97 -8.60
C VAL A 332 -25.03 -21.85 -7.84
N GLN A 333 -24.62 -21.60 -6.60
CA GLN A 333 -25.29 -20.62 -5.74
C GLN A 333 -24.62 -19.25 -5.83
N ALA A 334 -23.32 -19.19 -6.10
CA ALA A 334 -22.58 -17.95 -6.09
C ALA A 334 -21.47 -17.88 -7.16
N TYR A 335 -21.26 -16.68 -7.69
CA TYR A 335 -20.19 -16.34 -8.61
C TYR A 335 -19.36 -15.21 -8.01
N GLU A 336 -18.06 -15.44 -7.78
CA GLU A 336 -17.11 -14.41 -7.37
C GLU A 336 -16.37 -13.90 -8.60
N ILE A 337 -16.41 -12.59 -8.83
CA ILE A 337 -15.83 -11.98 -10.02
C ILE A 337 -14.45 -11.42 -9.70
N TRP A 338 -13.43 -12.12 -10.19
CA TRP A 338 -12.01 -11.88 -9.97
C TRP A 338 -11.47 -12.31 -8.60
N ASN A 339 -10.17 -12.12 -8.41
CA ASN A 339 -9.41 -12.44 -7.21
C ASN A 339 -8.34 -11.37 -6.97
N GLU A 340 -8.25 -10.83 -5.75
CA GLU A 340 -7.14 -9.98 -5.29
C GLU A 340 -6.76 -8.82 -6.25
N GLN A 341 -7.77 -8.18 -6.86
CA GLN A 341 -7.64 -7.09 -7.84
C GLN A 341 -6.87 -5.86 -7.34
N ASN A 342 -6.55 -5.81 -6.04
CA ASN A 342 -5.74 -4.78 -5.42
C ASN A 342 -4.24 -5.09 -5.43
N LEU A 343 -3.82 -6.16 -6.12
CA LEU A 343 -2.43 -6.53 -6.39
C LEU A 343 -2.12 -6.46 -7.89
N HIS A 344 -1.00 -5.83 -8.25
CA HIS A 344 -0.66 -5.60 -9.66
C HIS A 344 -0.47 -6.89 -10.46
N TYR A 345 0.08 -7.94 -9.86
CA TYR A 345 0.36 -9.20 -10.57
C TYR A 345 -0.93 -10.02 -10.80
N GLU A 346 -1.95 -9.83 -9.96
CA GLU A 346 -3.31 -10.35 -10.16
C GLU A 346 -4.09 -9.50 -11.17
N TRP A 347 -3.52 -8.37 -11.61
CA TRP A 347 -4.12 -7.42 -12.53
C TRP A 347 -3.25 -7.15 -13.76
N GLY A 348 -2.48 -8.14 -14.22
CA GLY A 348 -1.73 -8.06 -15.48
C GLY A 348 -0.54 -7.11 -15.48
N ASN A 349 -0.01 -6.76 -14.31
CA ASN A 349 0.96 -5.67 -14.11
C ASN A 349 0.45 -4.29 -14.58
N GLU A 350 -0.85 -4.15 -14.82
CA GLU A 350 -1.48 -2.91 -15.26
C GLU A 350 -1.68 -1.96 -14.06
N PRO A 351 -1.84 -0.65 -14.29
CA PRO A 351 -2.20 0.27 -13.22
C PRO A 351 -3.45 -0.18 -12.47
N LEU A 352 -3.34 -0.24 -11.15
CA LEU A 352 -4.44 -0.63 -10.27
C LEU A 352 -5.49 0.48 -10.22
N ASP A 353 -6.71 0.14 -10.62
CA ASP A 353 -7.85 1.04 -10.65
C ASP A 353 -9.13 0.30 -10.23
N ALA A 354 -9.59 0.60 -9.02
CA ALA A 354 -10.82 0.02 -8.49
C ALA A 354 -12.06 0.35 -9.33
N SER A 355 -12.09 1.48 -10.03
CA SER A 355 -13.22 1.84 -10.89
C SER A 355 -13.29 0.96 -12.13
N ARG A 356 -12.14 0.60 -12.70
CA ARG A 356 -12.06 -0.36 -13.81
C ARG A 356 -12.50 -1.76 -13.36
N TYR A 357 -12.10 -2.19 -12.17
CA TYR A 357 -12.62 -3.43 -11.60
C TYR A 357 -14.14 -3.39 -11.41
N VAL A 358 -14.70 -2.29 -10.88
CA VAL A 358 -16.15 -2.16 -10.70
C VAL A 358 -16.92 -2.13 -12.03
N GLN A 359 -16.32 -1.62 -13.11
CA GLN A 359 -16.92 -1.73 -14.46
C GLN A 359 -16.97 -3.18 -14.94
N LEU A 360 -15.91 -3.96 -14.73
CA LEU A 360 -15.89 -5.40 -15.00
C LEU A 360 -16.97 -6.13 -14.21
N LEU A 361 -17.03 -5.86 -12.90
CA LEU A 361 -18.03 -6.43 -12.00
C LEU A 361 -19.45 -6.05 -12.41
N ALA A 362 -19.70 -4.80 -12.81
CA ALA A 362 -21.02 -4.35 -13.25
C ALA A 362 -21.52 -5.12 -14.48
N ALA A 363 -20.67 -5.29 -15.50
CA ALA A 363 -21.01 -6.05 -16.69
C ALA A 363 -21.32 -7.52 -16.34
N CYS A 364 -20.48 -8.15 -15.52
CA CYS A 364 -20.69 -9.53 -15.06
C CYS A 364 -21.97 -9.66 -14.20
N TYR A 365 -22.22 -8.73 -13.29
CA TYR A 365 -23.40 -8.72 -12.44
C TYR A 365 -24.68 -8.68 -13.27
N GLN A 366 -24.76 -7.78 -14.25
CA GLN A 366 -25.93 -7.65 -15.12
C GLN A 366 -26.16 -8.93 -15.93
N ALA A 367 -25.07 -9.48 -16.49
CA ALA A 367 -25.11 -10.69 -17.30
C ALA A 367 -25.54 -11.92 -16.48
N ILE A 368 -24.97 -12.11 -15.28
CA ILE A 368 -25.37 -13.17 -14.37
C ILE A 368 -26.81 -13.00 -13.93
N LYS A 369 -27.24 -11.79 -13.52
CA LYS A 369 -28.63 -11.60 -13.03
C LYS A 369 -29.68 -11.76 -14.12
N ALA A 370 -29.34 -11.54 -15.39
CA ALA A 370 -30.23 -11.85 -16.51
C ALA A 370 -30.44 -13.38 -16.63
N GLU A 371 -29.38 -14.17 -16.41
CA GLU A 371 -29.39 -15.62 -16.52
C GLU A 371 -29.68 -16.38 -15.23
N ASP A 372 -29.51 -15.80 -14.06
CA ASP A 372 -29.92 -16.38 -12.79
C ASP A 372 -30.13 -15.26 -11.78
N PRO A 373 -31.36 -14.74 -11.67
CA PRO A 373 -31.69 -13.69 -10.70
C PRO A 373 -31.40 -14.09 -9.24
N ASN A 374 -31.37 -15.40 -8.94
CA ASN A 374 -31.16 -15.93 -7.59
C ASN A 374 -29.68 -16.17 -7.27
N ALA A 375 -28.80 -16.22 -8.28
CA ALA A 375 -27.37 -16.41 -8.04
C ALA A 375 -26.78 -15.22 -7.30
N ILE A 376 -25.91 -15.50 -6.32
CA ILE A 376 -25.22 -14.49 -5.52
C ILE A 376 -24.00 -14.03 -6.31
N VAL A 377 -23.89 -12.73 -6.58
CA VAL A 377 -22.71 -12.15 -7.20
C VAL A 377 -21.82 -11.54 -6.13
N VAL A 378 -20.63 -12.10 -5.96
CA VAL A 378 -19.63 -11.69 -4.97
C VAL A 378 -18.56 -10.86 -5.68
N SER A 379 -18.17 -9.72 -5.10
CA SER A 379 -16.98 -9.02 -5.58
C SER A 379 -15.73 -9.88 -5.36
N GLY A 380 -14.74 -9.77 -6.23
CA GLY A 380 -13.42 -10.35 -6.09
C GLY A 380 -12.82 -10.02 -4.73
N ALA A 381 -12.21 -11.04 -4.14
CA ALA A 381 -11.79 -10.97 -2.75
C ALA A 381 -10.53 -10.11 -2.61
N LEU A 382 -10.65 -9.02 -1.85
CA LEU A 382 -9.51 -8.14 -1.57
C LEU A 382 -8.55 -8.82 -0.60
N THR A 383 -7.26 -8.61 -0.83
CA THR A 383 -6.21 -9.18 0.02
C THR A 383 -5.45 -8.10 0.77
N PRO A 384 -5.14 -8.29 2.05
CA PRO A 384 -4.35 -7.32 2.78
C PRO A 384 -2.91 -7.29 2.30
N CYS A 385 -2.55 -6.23 1.59
CA CYS A 385 -1.24 -6.11 0.97
C CYS A 385 -0.48 -4.82 1.35
N GLY A 386 -1.12 -3.95 2.14
CA GLY A 386 -0.63 -2.60 2.38
C GLY A 386 -0.62 -1.74 1.11
N ASP A 387 -0.04 -0.56 1.21
CA ASP A 387 -0.03 0.42 0.12
C ASP A 387 1.37 0.53 -0.50
N VAL A 388 1.58 -0.17 -1.62
CA VAL A 388 2.86 -0.20 -2.33
C VAL A 388 2.67 0.43 -3.71
N PRO A 389 3.18 1.65 -3.94
CA PRO A 389 2.94 2.39 -5.19
C PRO A 389 3.22 1.56 -6.44
N GLY A 390 2.20 1.43 -7.29
CA GLY A 390 2.26 0.68 -8.55
C GLY A 390 2.28 -0.84 -8.41
N LYS A 391 2.19 -1.39 -7.19
CA LYS A 391 2.28 -2.83 -6.93
C LYS A 391 1.11 -3.38 -6.10
N ALA A 392 0.58 -2.58 -5.17
CA ALA A 392 -0.48 -2.97 -4.26
C ALA A 392 -1.23 -1.73 -3.78
N ILE A 393 -2.54 -1.84 -3.59
CA ILE A 393 -3.35 -0.84 -2.88
C ILE A 393 -3.95 -1.53 -1.65
N ASP A 394 -3.80 -0.90 -0.49
CA ASP A 394 -4.37 -1.36 0.78
C ASP A 394 -5.86 -1.73 0.60
N ASP A 395 -6.26 -2.89 1.13
CA ASP A 395 -7.57 -3.50 0.92
C ASP A 395 -8.72 -2.58 1.34
N LEU A 396 -8.59 -1.89 2.48
CA LEU A 396 -9.62 -0.93 2.93
C LEU A 396 -9.67 0.30 2.02
N LYS A 397 -8.52 0.83 1.58
CA LYS A 397 -8.49 1.94 0.61
C LYS A 397 -9.09 1.53 -0.73
N TYR A 398 -8.77 0.33 -1.21
CA TYR A 398 -9.30 -0.17 -2.47
C TYR A 398 -10.81 -0.41 -2.36
N LEU A 399 -11.30 -0.97 -1.25
CA LEU A 399 -12.73 -1.13 -0.97
C LEU A 399 -13.47 0.22 -0.96
N GLU A 400 -12.89 1.26 -0.34
CA GLU A 400 -13.47 2.61 -0.38
C GLU A 400 -13.55 3.14 -1.82
N GLN A 401 -12.51 2.92 -2.63
CA GLN A 401 -12.53 3.28 -4.05
C GLN A 401 -13.61 2.51 -4.83
N MET A 402 -13.79 1.21 -4.55
CA MET A 402 -14.87 0.40 -5.14
C MET A 402 -16.25 0.97 -4.80
N TYR A 403 -16.50 1.34 -3.53
CA TYR A 403 -17.77 1.96 -3.13
C TYR A 403 -18.01 3.30 -3.85
N ARG A 404 -16.99 4.14 -4.00
CA ARG A 404 -17.08 5.39 -4.77
C ARG A 404 -17.37 5.14 -6.25
N ALA A 405 -16.84 4.07 -6.82
CA ALA A 405 -17.13 3.63 -8.18
C ALA A 405 -18.52 2.97 -8.33
N GLY A 406 -19.25 2.75 -7.24
CA GLY A 406 -20.63 2.28 -7.25
C GLY A 406 -20.82 0.80 -6.94
N LEU A 407 -19.84 0.13 -6.30
CA LEU A 407 -19.88 -1.27 -5.89
C LEU A 407 -21.24 -1.74 -5.37
N LYS A 408 -21.90 -0.95 -4.52
CA LYS A 408 -23.18 -1.29 -3.88
C LYS A 408 -24.30 -1.69 -4.87
N ARG A 409 -24.20 -1.28 -6.14
CA ARG A 409 -25.18 -1.62 -7.19
C ARG A 409 -24.87 -2.92 -7.92
N TRP A 410 -23.66 -3.45 -7.77
CA TRP A 410 -23.07 -4.43 -8.68
C TRP A 410 -22.56 -5.69 -7.96
N CYS A 411 -22.95 -5.90 -6.70
CA CYS A 411 -22.71 -7.15 -5.98
C CYS A 411 -23.77 -7.38 -4.91
N ASP A 412 -24.05 -8.64 -4.60
CA ASP A 412 -24.86 -9.06 -3.46
C ASP A 412 -24.01 -9.24 -2.20
N ALA A 413 -22.72 -9.55 -2.36
CA ALA A 413 -21.74 -9.73 -1.28
C ALA A 413 -20.36 -9.20 -1.65
N VAL A 414 -19.57 -8.83 -0.63
CA VAL A 414 -18.19 -8.36 -0.78
C VAL A 414 -17.22 -9.48 -0.38
N GLY A 415 -16.36 -9.91 -1.31
CA GLY A 415 -15.30 -10.88 -1.03
C GLY A 415 -14.13 -10.25 -0.27
N VAL A 416 -13.55 -10.99 0.67
CA VAL A 416 -12.36 -10.60 1.45
C VAL A 416 -11.47 -11.82 1.74
N HIS A 417 -10.16 -11.63 1.74
CA HIS A 417 -9.17 -12.62 2.20
C HIS A 417 -8.50 -12.12 3.50
N PRO A 418 -9.13 -12.30 4.68
CA PRO A 418 -8.65 -11.72 5.93
C PRO A 418 -7.46 -12.53 6.52
N SER A 419 -6.37 -12.65 5.77
CA SER A 419 -5.14 -13.28 6.26
C SER A 419 -4.64 -12.50 7.47
N GLY A 420 -4.59 -13.14 8.65
CA GLY A 420 -4.43 -12.43 9.92
C GLY A 420 -3.02 -11.95 10.26
N TYR A 421 -2.01 -12.05 9.38
CA TYR A 421 -0.62 -11.55 9.58
C TYR A 421 -0.03 -11.63 11.00
N ASN A 422 -0.25 -12.79 11.66
CA ASN A 422 0.10 -13.18 13.04
C ASN A 422 -0.85 -12.75 14.16
N VAL A 423 -1.90 -11.98 13.89
CA VAL A 423 -2.98 -11.71 14.84
C VAL A 423 -3.87 -12.97 14.97
N PRO A 424 -4.09 -13.49 16.19
CA PRO A 424 -5.04 -14.57 16.44
C PRO A 424 -6.47 -14.16 16.01
N PRO A 425 -7.29 -15.11 15.52
CA PRO A 425 -8.65 -14.81 15.05
C PRO A 425 -9.59 -14.29 16.14
N ASP A 426 -9.26 -14.53 17.41
CA ASP A 426 -9.98 -14.07 18.60
C ASP A 426 -9.45 -12.75 19.18
N ALA A 427 -8.39 -12.17 18.58
CA ALA A 427 -7.76 -10.96 19.07
C ALA A 427 -8.20 -9.71 18.29
N ASP A 428 -8.33 -8.58 18.99
CA ASP A 428 -8.50 -7.28 18.34
C ASP A 428 -7.15 -6.83 17.78
N TRP A 429 -7.01 -6.93 16.46
CA TRP A 429 -5.82 -6.52 15.71
C TRP A 429 -5.34 -5.10 16.05
N ARG A 430 -6.24 -4.19 16.47
CA ARG A 430 -5.89 -2.80 16.85
C ARG A 430 -5.07 -2.71 18.13
N THR A 431 -5.14 -3.74 18.96
CA THR A 431 -4.56 -3.74 20.33
C THR A 431 -3.61 -4.91 20.56
N TRP A 432 -3.65 -5.91 19.69
CA TRP A 432 -2.83 -7.10 19.81
C TRP A 432 -1.37 -6.82 19.43
N SER A 433 -0.44 -7.35 20.21
CA SER A 433 0.99 -7.29 19.92
C SER A 433 1.63 -8.67 20.15
N GLY A 434 2.23 -9.25 19.13
CA GLY A 434 2.98 -10.50 19.22
C GLY A 434 4.49 -10.27 19.28
N PRO A 435 5.13 -10.26 20.47
CA PRO A 435 6.57 -10.00 20.58
C PRO A 435 7.44 -11.08 19.91
N THR A 436 6.90 -12.28 19.73
CA THR A 436 7.55 -13.45 19.11
C THR A 436 7.22 -13.64 17.63
N ALA A 437 6.38 -12.78 17.04
CA ALA A 437 5.99 -12.88 15.64
C ALA A 437 7.23 -12.74 14.72
N ARG A 438 7.51 -13.79 13.94
CA ARG A 438 8.67 -13.86 13.04
C ARG A 438 8.44 -13.15 11.70
N PHE A 439 7.19 -13.03 11.27
CA PHE A 439 6.79 -12.28 10.08
C PHE A 439 6.18 -10.93 10.48
N ARG A 440 7.00 -9.91 10.73
CA ARG A 440 6.51 -8.53 10.95
C ARG A 440 6.19 -7.83 9.63
N GLY A 441 5.40 -8.51 8.79
CA GLY A 441 4.93 -7.96 7.54
C GLY A 441 3.83 -6.92 7.80
N PRO A 442 2.64 -7.05 7.21
CA PRO A 442 1.52 -6.12 7.39
C PRO A 442 1.15 -5.73 8.83
N SER A 443 1.71 -6.37 9.86
CA SER A 443 1.73 -5.92 11.27
C SER A 443 2.23 -4.49 11.50
N ASP A 444 2.98 -3.90 10.55
CA ASP A 444 3.39 -2.48 10.55
C ASP A 444 2.46 -1.59 9.69
N ASN A 445 1.48 -2.17 8.99
CA ASN A 445 0.33 -1.46 8.43
C ASN A 445 -0.72 -1.33 9.53
N ARG A 446 -1.31 -0.15 9.72
CA ARG A 446 -2.24 0.13 10.81
C ARG A 446 -3.61 -0.54 10.63
N HIS A 447 -3.71 -1.59 9.82
CA HIS A 447 -4.93 -2.29 9.44
C HIS A 447 -4.82 -3.82 9.55
N HIS A 448 -3.62 -4.38 9.72
CA HIS A 448 -3.34 -5.83 9.70
C HIS A 448 -2.22 -6.25 10.64
#